data_AF-A0A924H2B4-F1
#
_entry.id   AF-A0A924H2B4-F1
#
_cell.length_a   1.000
_cell.length_b   1.000
_cell.length_c   1.000
_cell.angle_alpha   90.00
_cell.angle_beta   90.00
_cell.angle_gamma   90.00
#
_symmetry.space_group_name_H-M   'P 1'
#
loop_
_entity.id
_entity.type
_entity.pdbx_description
1 polymer ?
#
loop_
_entity_poly.entity_id
_entity_poly.type
_entity_poly.pdbx_seq_one_letter_code
_entity_poly.pdbx_strand_id
1 'polypeptide(L)'
;MTGIMPARRKFLAAGAALAAMVGAPAFAQAARGTTPFTYRAPQAALDVLKQRLARTRWPERETVSEWSQGVPLAKMRALVDHWRTGYNLRRCEAALARIPQFRTTLDGLGIHFIHVRFMEIVAPLTDPTAHGGRPEDAFHFVAPSLP
;
A
#
# COMPACT_ATOMS: atom_id res chain seq x y z
N MET A 1 40.39 -52.53 37.56
CA MET A 1 39.38 -53.36 36.89
C MET A 1 38.06 -52.61 36.92
N THR A 2 37.44 -52.46 35.74
CA THR A 2 36.03 -52.09 35.44
C THR A 2 35.50 -50.77 36.02
N GLY A 3 34.96 -49.82 35.25
CA GLY A 3 34.54 -49.81 33.86
C GLY A 3 33.87 -48.46 33.53
N ILE A 4 34.00 -48.09 32.26
CA ILE A 4 33.58 -46.87 31.57
C ILE A 4 32.05 -46.81 31.43
N MET A 5 31.40 -45.64 31.59
CA MET A 5 30.71 -44.87 30.53
C MET A 5 29.87 -43.69 31.11
N PRO A 6 29.91 -42.49 30.50
CA PRO A 6 29.23 -41.29 31.01
C PRO A 6 27.82 -41.08 30.42
N ALA A 7 26.87 -40.63 31.24
CA ALA A 7 25.56 -40.16 30.77
C ALA A 7 25.63 -38.68 30.35
N ARG A 8 24.96 -38.39 29.23
CA ARG A 8 25.23 -37.29 28.32
C ARG A 8 24.47 -35.99 28.65
N ARG A 9 25.19 -34.89 28.38
CA ARG A 9 24.73 -33.59 27.83
C ARG A 9 24.09 -32.57 28.79
N LYS A 10 24.95 -31.63 29.19
CA LYS A 10 24.62 -30.20 29.36
C LYS A 10 23.91 -29.68 28.10
N PHE A 11 22.82 -28.93 28.27
CA PHE A 11 22.42 -27.89 27.32
C PHE A 11 21.90 -26.67 28.10
N LEU A 12 22.74 -25.64 28.09
CA LEU A 12 22.38 -24.25 28.34
C LEU A 12 21.80 -23.72 27.02
N ALA A 13 20.61 -23.13 27.02
CA ALA A 13 20.18 -22.26 25.94
C ALA A 13 19.12 -21.27 26.42
N ALA A 14 19.48 -20.00 26.30
CA ALA A 14 18.67 -18.83 26.59
C ALA A 14 17.34 -18.85 25.81
N GLY A 15 16.26 -18.43 26.47
CA GLY A 15 14.99 -18.16 25.81
C GLY A 15 15.13 -16.96 24.87
N ALA A 16 15.21 -17.24 23.58
CA ALA A 16 15.18 -16.24 22.53
C ALA A 16 13.78 -15.60 22.46
N ALA A 17 13.73 -14.27 22.49
CA ALA A 17 12.54 -13.50 22.17
C ALA A 17 12.09 -13.83 20.75
N LEU A 18 10.84 -14.29 20.60
CA LEU A 18 10.23 -14.51 19.30
C LEU A 18 9.87 -13.14 18.70
N ALA A 19 10.84 -12.52 18.01
CA ALA A 19 10.54 -11.44 17.10
C ALA A 19 9.71 -12.02 15.95
N ALA A 20 8.43 -11.66 15.88
CA ALA A 20 7.60 -11.95 14.71
C ALA A 20 8.19 -11.22 13.51
N MET A 21 9.01 -11.92 12.74
CA MET A 21 9.45 -11.53 11.40
C MET A 21 8.25 -11.59 10.46
N VAL A 22 7.38 -10.57 10.55
CA VAL A 22 6.60 -10.16 9.38
C VAL A 22 7.65 -9.61 8.42
N GLY A 23 7.98 -10.39 7.40
CA GLY A 23 8.98 -10.03 6.40
C GLY A 23 8.72 -8.63 5.88
N ALA A 24 9.54 -7.68 6.32
CA ALA A 24 9.64 -6.39 5.68
C ALA A 24 10.06 -6.66 4.23
N PRO A 25 9.37 -6.10 3.22
CA PRO A 25 9.83 -6.25 1.85
C PRO A 25 11.24 -5.65 1.78
N ALA A 26 12.21 -6.47 1.40
CA ALA A 26 13.64 -6.15 1.31
C ALA A 26 13.95 -5.22 0.12
N PHE A 27 13.18 -4.14 -0.06
CA PHE A 27 13.34 -3.22 -1.19
C PHE A 27 13.35 -1.73 -0.81
N ALA A 28 13.19 -1.38 0.47
CA ALA A 28 13.08 0.01 0.92
C ALA A 28 14.28 0.42 1.80
N GLN A 29 15.36 0.91 1.19
CA GLN A 29 16.34 1.69 1.93
C GLN A 29 15.76 3.11 2.10
N ALA A 30 15.33 3.47 3.31
CA ALA A 30 14.95 4.83 3.62
C ALA A 30 16.18 5.75 3.44
N ALA A 31 16.08 6.73 2.55
CA ALA A 31 17.09 7.79 2.44
C ALA A 31 17.17 8.57 3.77
N ARG A 32 18.33 9.15 4.11
CA ARG A 32 18.48 9.93 5.35
C ARG A 32 17.40 11.03 5.42
N GLY A 33 16.74 11.16 6.57
CA GLY A 33 15.64 12.10 6.78
C GLY A 33 14.25 11.57 6.37
N THR A 34 14.14 10.33 5.89
CA THR A 34 12.86 9.71 5.55
C THR A 34 12.47 8.65 6.58
N THR A 35 11.18 8.53 6.86
CA THR A 35 10.59 7.55 7.79
C THR A 35 9.57 6.69 7.04
N PRO A 36 9.56 5.36 7.19
CA PRO A 36 8.51 4.52 6.62
C PRO A 36 7.12 4.94 7.11
N PHE A 37 6.13 4.85 6.23
CA PHE A 37 4.74 5.20 6.52
C PHE A 37 3.81 4.07 6.11
N THR A 38 2.81 3.82 6.95
CA THR A 38 1.70 2.92 6.64
C THR A 38 0.42 3.59 7.09
N TYR A 39 -0.52 3.71 6.16
CA TYR A 39 -1.85 4.24 6.45
C TYR A 39 -2.77 3.14 6.98
N ARG A 40 -3.47 3.44 8.08
CA ARG A 40 -4.59 2.66 8.57
C ARG A 40 -5.66 3.59 9.12
N ALA A 41 -6.87 3.51 8.56
CA ALA A 41 -7.99 4.29 9.07
C ALA A 41 -8.41 3.75 10.45
N PRO A 42 -8.61 4.61 11.45
CA PRO A 42 -9.25 4.21 12.72
C PRO A 42 -10.62 3.61 12.44
N GLN A 43 -10.98 2.53 13.14
CA GLN A 43 -12.28 1.87 12.94
C GLN A 43 -13.45 2.85 13.15
N ALA A 44 -13.37 3.70 14.17
CA ALA A 44 -14.37 4.74 14.43
C ALA A 44 -14.59 5.69 13.23
N ALA A 45 -13.54 6.01 12.47
CA ALA A 45 -13.68 6.85 11.27
C ALA A 45 -14.44 6.12 10.15
N LEU A 46 -14.21 4.81 10.00
CA LEU A 46 -14.97 3.98 9.05
C LEU A 46 -16.44 3.85 9.46
N ASP A 47 -16.71 3.74 10.77
CA ASP A 47 -18.07 3.65 11.29
C ASP A 47 -18.82 4.96 11.08
N VAL A 48 -18.16 6.10 11.35
CA VAL A 48 -18.69 7.44 11.05
C VAL A 48 -18.95 7.60 9.55
N LEU A 49 -18.04 7.15 8.68
CA LEU A 49 -18.25 7.15 7.23
C LEU A 49 -19.52 6.38 6.86
N LYS A 50 -19.68 5.15 7.36
CA LYS A 50 -20.88 4.33 7.09
C LYS A 50 -22.16 4.99 7.61
N GLN A 51 -22.10 5.62 8.77
CA GLN A 51 -23.24 6.36 9.34
C GLN A 51 -23.61 7.56 8.47
N ARG A 52 -22.63 8.30 7.94
CA ARG A 52 -22.87 9.43 7.03
C ARG A 52 -23.49 8.96 5.71
N LEU A 53 -22.96 7.90 5.10
CA LEU A 53 -23.54 7.29 3.90
C LEU A 53 -24.98 6.83 4.13
N ALA A 54 -25.29 6.26 5.30
CA ALA A 54 -26.65 5.85 5.67
C ALA A 54 -27.63 7.02 5.83
N ARG A 55 -27.13 8.21 6.18
CA ARG A 55 -27.92 9.43 6.39
C ARG A 55 -27.93 10.37 5.19
N THR A 56 -27.51 9.88 4.03
CA THR A 56 -27.51 10.65 2.78
C THR A 56 -28.91 11.19 2.51
N ARG A 57 -29.02 12.51 2.37
CA ARG A 57 -30.23 13.17 1.88
C ARG A 57 -30.22 13.14 0.37
N TRP A 58 -31.31 12.67 -0.20
CA TRP A 58 -31.40 12.45 -1.63
C TRP A 58 -32.21 13.56 -2.31
N PRO A 59 -31.76 14.06 -3.47
CA PRO A 59 -32.57 14.94 -4.27
C PRO A 59 -33.75 14.17 -4.90
N GLU A 60 -34.63 14.94 -5.53
CA GLU A 60 -35.67 14.41 -6.41
C GLU A 60 -35.08 13.67 -7.60
N ARG A 61 -35.93 12.90 -8.29
CA ARG A 61 -35.54 12.18 -9.50
C ARG A 61 -35.25 13.17 -10.64
N GLU A 62 -34.33 12.78 -11.50
CA GLU A 62 -33.95 13.53 -12.71
C GLU A 62 -35.12 13.57 -13.71
N THR A 63 -35.11 14.57 -14.59
CA THR A 63 -36.16 14.74 -15.59
C THR A 63 -35.91 13.91 -16.85
N VAL A 64 -34.67 13.52 -17.09
CA VAL A 64 -34.24 12.73 -18.25
C VAL A 64 -33.65 11.40 -17.81
N SER A 65 -33.81 10.36 -18.64
CA SER A 65 -33.34 9.01 -18.32
C SER A 65 -31.88 8.73 -18.70
N GLU A 66 -31.21 9.70 -19.32
CA GLU A 66 -29.82 9.59 -19.78
C GLU A 66 -28.88 10.52 -18.98
N TRP A 67 -27.59 10.57 -19.32
CA TRP A 67 -26.53 11.16 -18.49
C TRP A 67 -26.26 12.66 -18.71
N SER A 68 -27.04 13.35 -19.55
CA SER A 68 -26.81 14.75 -19.93
C SER A 68 -26.93 15.72 -18.75
N GLN A 69 -27.71 15.35 -17.73
CA GLN A 69 -27.87 16.10 -16.49
C GLN A 69 -26.92 15.62 -15.37
N GLY A 70 -25.95 14.76 -15.69
CA GLY A 70 -24.99 14.20 -14.75
C GLY A 70 -25.35 12.79 -14.31
N VAL A 71 -24.85 12.41 -13.12
CA VAL A 71 -25.00 11.03 -12.60
C VAL A 71 -26.46 10.76 -12.23
N PRO A 72 -27.09 9.71 -12.79
CA PRO A 72 -28.43 9.34 -12.38
C PRO A 72 -28.48 8.98 -10.89
N LEU A 73 -29.48 9.49 -10.17
CA LEU A 73 -29.85 9.19 -8.79
C LEU A 73 -29.86 7.70 -8.51
N ALA A 74 -30.40 6.88 -9.43
CA ALA A 74 -30.39 5.42 -9.27
C ALA A 74 -28.96 4.86 -9.19
N LYS A 75 -28.03 5.38 -10.02
CA LYS A 75 -26.61 4.98 -10.01
C LYS A 75 -25.91 5.49 -8.75
N MET A 76 -26.19 6.73 -8.32
CA MET A 76 -25.61 7.27 -7.08
C MET A 76 -26.08 6.49 -5.85
N ARG A 77 -27.37 6.13 -5.76
CA ARG A 77 -27.91 5.27 -4.69
C ARG A 77 -27.22 3.91 -4.66
N ALA A 78 -27.08 3.27 -5.83
CA ALA A 78 -26.38 2.00 -5.92
C ALA A 78 -24.90 2.10 -5.49
N LEU A 79 -24.21 3.19 -5.84
CA LEU A 79 -22.83 3.43 -5.40
C LEU A 79 -22.73 3.61 -3.88
N VAL A 80 -23.61 4.44 -3.30
CA VAL A 80 -23.65 4.67 -1.85
C VAL A 80 -23.98 3.39 -1.10
N ASP A 81 -24.94 2.59 -1.58
CA ASP A 81 -25.26 1.30 -0.99
C ASP A 81 -24.08 0.34 -1.08
N HIS A 82 -23.42 0.25 -2.23
CA HIS A 82 -22.22 -0.56 -2.39
C HIS A 82 -21.14 -0.18 -1.38
N TRP A 83 -20.84 1.10 -1.21
CA TRP A 83 -19.82 1.56 -0.26
C TRP A 83 -20.21 1.36 1.21
N ARG A 84 -21.50 1.53 1.53
CA ARG A 84 -21.99 1.37 2.90
C ARG A 84 -22.00 -0.08 3.35
N THR A 85 -22.40 -1.01 2.47
CA THR A 85 -22.73 -2.40 2.87
C THR A 85 -21.77 -3.44 2.27
N GLY A 86 -21.35 -3.27 1.02
CA GLY A 86 -20.64 -4.32 0.28
C GLY A 86 -19.13 -4.09 0.12
N TYR A 87 -18.66 -2.85 0.12
CA TYR A 87 -17.26 -2.54 -0.14
C TYR A 87 -16.40 -2.77 1.11
N ASN A 88 -15.42 -3.66 1.00
CA ASN A 88 -14.44 -3.90 2.05
C ASN A 88 -13.31 -2.85 2.00
N LEU A 89 -13.45 -1.77 2.77
CA LEU A 89 -12.43 -0.70 2.86
C LEU A 89 -11.05 -1.21 3.33
N ARG A 90 -11.02 -2.28 4.14
CA ARG A 90 -9.75 -2.90 4.58
C ARG A 90 -8.98 -3.55 3.43
N ARG A 91 -9.65 -3.91 2.33
CA ARG A 91 -8.97 -4.37 1.10
C ARG A 91 -8.08 -3.27 0.52
N CYS A 92 -8.56 -2.03 0.51
CA CYS A 92 -7.79 -0.90 0.02
C CYS A 92 -6.56 -0.62 0.91
N GLU A 93 -6.74 -0.64 2.24
CA GLU A 93 -5.62 -0.50 3.17
C GLU A 93 -4.57 -1.61 3.00
N ALA A 94 -5.02 -2.86 2.85
CA ALA A 94 -4.11 -3.98 2.62
C ALA A 94 -3.37 -3.84 1.28
N ALA A 95 -4.00 -3.30 0.24
CA ALA A 95 -3.34 -3.00 -1.02
C ALA A 95 -2.30 -1.88 -0.86
N LEU A 96 -2.65 -0.79 -0.16
CA LEU A 96 -1.74 0.32 0.12
C LEU A 96 -0.55 -0.12 0.98
N ALA A 97 -0.75 -0.99 1.97
CA ALA A 97 0.30 -1.50 2.83
C ALA A 97 1.36 -2.34 2.09
N ARG A 98 1.07 -2.80 0.87
CA ARG A 98 2.03 -3.54 0.03
C ARG A 98 2.96 -2.61 -0.76
N ILE A 99 2.62 -1.33 -0.85
CA ILE A 99 3.41 -0.34 -1.56
C ILE A 99 4.32 0.35 -0.53
N PRO A 100 5.65 0.42 -0.76
CA PRO A 100 6.54 1.18 0.11
C PRO A 100 6.17 2.67 0.10
N GLN A 101 5.83 3.19 1.27
CA GLN A 101 5.49 4.61 1.45
C GLN A 101 6.34 5.20 2.56
N PHE A 102 6.59 6.50 2.47
CA PHE A 102 7.50 7.21 3.35
C PHE A 102 6.97 8.60 3.66
N ARG A 103 7.46 9.17 4.76
CA ARG A 103 7.32 10.59 5.07
C ARG A 103 8.68 11.23 5.31
N THR A 104 8.78 12.49 4.95
CA THR A 104 9.91 13.37 5.26
C THR A 104 9.38 14.72 5.73
N THR A 105 10.24 15.51 6.38
CA THR A 105 9.94 16.91 6.71
C THR A 105 10.72 17.81 5.77
N LEU A 106 10.02 18.63 4.98
CA LEU A 106 10.61 19.69 4.17
C LEU A 106 10.02 21.01 4.66
N ASP A 107 10.87 21.95 5.09
CA ASP A 107 10.46 23.27 5.59
C ASP A 107 9.36 23.23 6.68
N GLY A 108 9.42 22.23 7.57
CA GLY A 108 8.44 22.03 8.63
C GLY A 108 7.16 21.30 8.21
N LEU A 109 7.00 20.96 6.93
CA LEU A 109 5.84 20.23 6.40
C LEU A 109 6.13 18.74 6.26
N GLY A 110 5.24 17.90 6.81
CA GLY A 110 5.33 16.45 6.72
C GLY A 110 4.82 15.91 5.39
N ILE A 111 5.71 15.81 4.40
CA ILE A 111 5.43 15.31 3.04
C ILE A 111 5.34 13.79 3.03
N HIS A 112 4.27 13.24 2.45
CA HIS A 112 4.10 11.81 2.20
C HIS A 112 4.39 11.49 0.73
N PHE A 113 5.17 10.45 0.47
CA PHE A 113 5.49 10.02 -0.89
C PHE A 113 5.66 8.49 -0.98
N ILE A 114 5.47 7.97 -2.18
CA ILE A 114 5.74 6.57 -2.53
C ILE A 114 7.03 6.56 -3.35
N HIS A 115 7.97 5.70 -2.97
CA HIS A 115 9.20 5.50 -3.71
C HIS A 115 9.37 4.01 -4.01
N VAL A 116 9.23 3.66 -5.29
CA VAL A 116 9.50 2.33 -5.80
C VAL A 116 10.74 2.43 -6.68
N ARG A 117 11.80 1.71 -6.31
CA ARG A 117 13.04 1.68 -7.09
C ARG A 117 12.80 0.88 -8.36
N PHE A 118 12.86 1.56 -9.50
CA PHE A 118 12.85 0.91 -10.82
C PHE A 118 14.27 0.63 -11.34
N MET A 119 15.32 0.92 -10.57
CA MET A 119 16.70 0.99 -11.11
C MET A 119 17.24 -0.29 -11.74
N GLU A 120 16.74 -1.47 -11.37
CA GLU A 120 17.12 -2.74 -12.02
C GLU A 120 16.41 -2.97 -13.37
N ILE A 121 15.38 -2.18 -13.66
CA ILE A 121 14.53 -2.29 -14.86
C ILE A 121 14.72 -1.07 -15.77
N VAL A 122 14.92 0.14 -15.20
CA VAL A 122 15.10 1.36 -16.01
C VAL A 122 16.27 1.21 -16.96
N ALA A 123 17.44 0.80 -16.46
CA ALA A 123 18.63 0.73 -17.32
C ALA A 123 18.44 -0.26 -18.50
N PRO A 124 17.95 -1.51 -18.30
CA PRO A 124 17.57 -2.39 -19.41
C PRO A 124 16.43 -1.88 -20.31
N LEU A 125 15.54 -1.00 -19.83
CA LEU A 125 14.43 -0.45 -20.65
C LEU A 125 14.81 0.81 -21.43
N THR A 126 15.74 1.62 -20.93
CA THR A 126 16.23 2.82 -21.62
C THR A 126 17.38 2.52 -22.58
N ASP A 127 18.18 1.49 -22.28
CA ASP A 127 19.27 1.01 -23.16
C ASP A 127 19.32 -0.54 -23.13
N PRO A 128 18.35 -1.21 -23.77
CA PRO A 128 18.30 -2.67 -23.80
C PRO A 128 19.57 -3.27 -24.40
N THR A 129 20.18 -2.61 -25.39
CA THR A 129 21.40 -3.06 -26.06
C THR A 129 22.60 -3.15 -25.13
N ALA A 130 22.80 -2.20 -24.22
CA ALA A 130 23.87 -2.27 -23.22
C ALA A 130 23.64 -3.38 -22.16
N HIS A 131 22.43 -3.92 -22.10
CA HIS A 131 21.99 -4.90 -21.10
C HIS A 131 21.53 -6.24 -21.71
N GLY A 132 21.85 -6.52 -22.99
CA GLY A 132 21.61 -7.81 -23.64
C GLY A 132 20.19 -8.02 -24.21
N GLY A 133 19.37 -6.97 -24.25
CA GLY A 133 18.06 -6.92 -24.93
C GLY A 133 18.16 -6.41 -26.37
N ARG A 134 16.99 -6.26 -27.04
CA ARG A 134 16.93 -5.78 -28.42
C ARG A 134 16.57 -4.30 -28.47
N PRO A 135 17.06 -3.52 -29.46
CA PRO A 135 16.73 -2.09 -29.61
C PRO A 135 15.23 -1.78 -29.59
N GLU A 136 14.41 -2.68 -30.14
CA GLU A 136 12.96 -2.56 -30.23
C GLU A 136 12.22 -2.68 -28.88
N ASP A 137 12.92 -3.05 -27.79
CA ASP A 137 12.35 -3.13 -26.44
C ASP A 137 12.43 -1.79 -25.67
N ALA A 138 13.01 -0.74 -26.29
CA ALA A 138 13.21 0.57 -25.66
C ALA A 138 11.94 1.44 -25.65
N PHE A 139 11.67 2.15 -24.54
CA PHE A 139 10.54 3.08 -24.41
C PHE A 139 10.95 4.40 -23.73
N HIS A 140 10.25 5.49 -24.06
CA HIS A 140 10.41 6.78 -23.41
C HIS A 140 9.45 6.89 -22.20
N PHE A 141 10.00 6.98 -20.98
CA PHE A 141 9.22 7.17 -19.75
C PHE A 141 9.27 8.65 -19.32
N VAL A 142 8.11 9.31 -19.27
CA VAL A 142 7.96 10.69 -18.79
C VAL A 142 6.96 10.70 -17.64
N ALA A 143 7.43 10.94 -16.41
CA ALA A 143 6.59 11.02 -15.21
C ALA A 143 6.74 12.41 -14.55
N PRO A 144 6.00 13.43 -15.02
CA PRO A 144 6.03 14.74 -14.40
C PRO A 144 5.25 14.71 -13.07
N SER A 145 5.82 15.29 -12.03
CA SER A 145 5.06 15.67 -10.84
C SER A 145 4.54 17.09 -11.06
N LEU A 146 3.21 17.26 -11.13
CA LEU A 146 2.60 18.57 -11.12
C LEU A 146 2.60 19.14 -9.68
N PRO A 147 2.78 20.46 -9.52
CA PRO A 147 2.83 21.12 -8.21
C PRO A 147 1.55 20.97 -7.38
#